data_AF-A0A4D7JYY0-F1
#
_entry.id   AF-A0A4D7JYY0-F1
#
_cell.length_a   1.000
_cell.length_b   1.000
_cell.length_c   1.000
_cell.angle_alpha   90.00
_cell.angle_beta   90.00
_cell.angle_gamma   90.00
#
_symmetry.space_group_name_H-M   'P 1'
#
loop_
_entity.id
_entity.type
_entity.pdbx_description
1 polymer ?
#
loop_
_entity_poly.entity_id
_entity_poly.type
_entity_poly.pdbx_seq_one_letter_code
_entity_poly.pdbx_strand_id
1 'polypeptide(L)'
;MKSNKMNFICLGAPKSGTTSLFHYLKGNPEVQMPFEKELHYFNAEDFDPDKVDVYHNNYFDNFEGLKGKVASRYFVNDLVPERLYNYNPDLKLIVIMREPVERAFSHYKMIKRIDEISLTLDDVLYKESSEKSFNKIKERVLGNSLYYSNIKKYLDFFPIENFHFMFLEELEANPHFEMEKLYSFLNINSRSKVDVTKKHFESKDGKFFNRLVPVLSKFKPLQLIWNSFPKKTKTKILHFYNTNIKTLGTKKETLSISEKKKYRKIFSNDISSLNNIVSVPWKEYNG
;
A
#
# COMPACT_ATOMS: atom_id res chain seq x y z
N MET A 1 -3.81 1.42 33.45
CA MET A 1 -4.71 1.06 32.32
C MET A 1 -3.83 0.84 31.09
N LYS A 2 -4.03 -0.23 30.31
CA LYS A 2 -3.31 -0.38 29.04
C LYS A 2 -3.66 0.83 28.16
N SER A 3 -2.63 1.50 27.64
CA SER A 3 -2.77 2.62 26.72
C SER A 3 -3.67 2.23 25.55
N ASN A 4 -4.71 3.01 25.27
CA ASN A 4 -5.60 2.83 24.11
C ASN A 4 -4.92 3.35 22.85
N LYS A 5 -3.69 2.90 22.56
CA LYS A 5 -2.91 3.33 21.41
C LYS A 5 -2.63 2.16 20.48
N MET A 6 -2.38 2.45 19.21
CA MET A 6 -1.92 1.45 18.25
C MET A 6 -0.58 0.87 18.71
N ASN A 7 -0.47 -0.44 18.64
CA ASN A 7 0.75 -1.19 18.92
C ASN A 7 1.66 -1.26 17.69
N PHE A 8 1.09 -1.26 16.49
CA PHE A 8 1.86 -1.32 15.26
C PHE A 8 1.22 -0.57 14.09
N ILE A 9 2.02 -0.21 13.10
CA ILE A 9 1.56 0.36 11.83
C ILE A 9 2.38 -0.20 10.67
N CYS A 10 1.72 -0.62 9.61
CA CYS A 10 2.35 -0.90 8.33
C CYS A 10 2.40 0.38 7.51
N LEU A 11 3.58 0.97 7.41
CA LEU A 11 3.79 2.27 6.77
C LEU A 11 3.66 2.20 5.26
N GLY A 12 3.89 1.04 4.65
CA GLY A 12 3.98 0.92 3.21
C GLY A 12 5.04 -0.11 2.82
N ALA A 13 5.55 -0.06 1.60
CA ALA A 13 5.26 0.94 0.57
C ALA A 13 3.96 0.66 -0.21
N PRO A 14 3.27 1.68 -0.72
CA PRO A 14 2.18 1.49 -1.67
C PRO A 14 2.65 0.64 -2.86
N LYS A 15 1.78 -0.27 -3.30
CA LYS A 15 2.04 -1.23 -4.39
C LYS A 15 3.04 -2.35 -4.05
N SER A 16 3.34 -2.55 -2.76
CA SER A 16 4.17 -3.64 -2.25
C SER A 16 3.39 -4.73 -1.50
N GLY A 17 2.07 -4.80 -1.63
CA GLY A 17 1.29 -5.87 -0.98
C GLY A 17 0.59 -5.52 0.33
N THR A 18 0.55 -4.25 0.70
CA THR A 18 -0.09 -3.77 1.95
C THR A 18 -1.56 -4.18 2.09
N THR A 19 -2.28 -4.44 0.99
CA THR A 19 -3.66 -4.95 1.04
C THR A 19 -3.73 -6.39 1.52
N SER A 20 -2.86 -7.27 1.02
CA SER A 20 -2.82 -8.66 1.47
C SER A 20 -2.43 -8.71 2.94
N LEU A 21 -1.40 -7.94 3.32
CA LEU A 21 -0.96 -7.85 4.70
C LEU A 21 -2.07 -7.34 5.64
N PHE A 22 -2.85 -6.33 5.23
CA PHE A 22 -4.04 -5.88 5.96
C PHE A 22 -5.03 -7.04 6.22
N HIS A 23 -5.33 -7.85 5.20
CA HIS A 23 -6.27 -8.96 5.32
C HIS A 23 -5.74 -10.09 6.20
N TYR A 24 -4.45 -10.40 6.12
CA TYR A 24 -3.82 -11.43 6.95
C TYR A 24 -3.83 -11.02 8.43
N LEU A 25 -3.44 -9.78 8.74
CA LEU A 25 -3.49 -9.24 10.10
C LEU A 25 -4.92 -9.14 10.63
N LYS A 26 -5.87 -8.64 9.82
CA LYS A 26 -7.29 -8.55 10.19
C LYS A 26 -7.94 -9.91 10.44
N GLY A 27 -7.42 -10.98 9.82
CA GLY A 27 -7.91 -12.34 10.05
C GLY A 27 -7.45 -12.95 11.38
N ASN A 28 -6.51 -12.32 12.08
CA ASN A 28 -5.96 -12.83 13.32
C ASN A 28 -6.81 -12.41 14.54
N PRO A 29 -7.26 -13.34 15.40
CA PRO A 29 -8.09 -13.02 16.55
C PRO A 29 -7.39 -12.18 17.64
N GLU A 30 -6.05 -12.11 17.63
CA GLU A 30 -5.27 -11.28 18.55
C GLU A 30 -5.03 -9.86 18.02
N VAL A 31 -5.57 -9.53 16.84
CA VAL A 31 -5.34 -8.25 16.16
C VAL A 31 -6.66 -7.56 15.80
N GLN A 32 -6.78 -6.29 16.16
CA GLN A 32 -7.82 -5.40 15.66
C GLN A 32 -7.23 -4.45 14.61
N MET A 33 -7.84 -4.47 13.42
CA MET A 33 -7.58 -3.53 12.35
C MET A 33 -8.84 -2.67 12.12
N PRO A 34 -8.71 -1.36 11.85
CA PRO A 34 -9.86 -0.51 11.58
C PRO A 34 -10.65 -0.98 10.35
N PHE A 35 -11.94 -0.65 10.29
CA PHE A 35 -12.79 -1.00 9.15
C PHE A 35 -12.28 -0.37 7.85
N GLU A 36 -11.87 0.90 7.94
CA GLU A 36 -11.27 1.64 6.84
C GLU A 36 -9.77 1.40 6.78
N LYS A 37 -9.29 0.97 5.60
CA LYS A 37 -7.88 0.63 5.40
C LYS A 37 -6.97 1.86 5.53
N GLU A 38 -7.35 3.01 4.98
CA GLU A 38 -6.47 4.19 4.90
C GLU A 38 -7.12 5.39 5.61
N LEU A 39 -6.82 5.53 6.90
CA LEU A 39 -7.20 6.71 7.69
C LEU A 39 -6.08 7.77 7.60
N HIS A 40 -6.39 9.04 7.43
CA HIS A 40 -5.40 10.08 7.09
C HIS A 40 -5.10 11.08 8.21
N TYR A 41 -5.09 10.65 9.47
CA TYR A 41 -4.97 11.57 10.61
C TYR A 41 -3.56 12.14 10.83
N PHE A 42 -2.55 11.28 10.96
CA PHE A 42 -1.17 11.72 11.25
C PHE A 42 -0.51 12.46 10.08
N ASN A 43 -1.03 12.30 8.86
CA ASN A 43 -0.56 13.02 7.67
C ASN A 43 -1.48 14.18 7.26
N ALA A 44 -2.48 14.54 8.09
CA ALA A 44 -3.37 15.66 7.83
C ALA A 44 -2.66 17.00 8.04
N GLU A 45 -3.11 18.02 7.32
CA GLU A 45 -2.65 19.40 7.50
C GLU A 45 -3.16 19.97 8.84
N ASP A 46 -4.41 19.66 9.20
CA ASP A 46 -5.09 20.02 10.44
C ASP A 46 -4.88 19.01 11.57
N PHE A 47 -3.75 18.31 11.58
CA PHE A 47 -3.38 17.40 12.66
C PHE A 47 -3.35 18.13 14.00
N ASP A 48 -4.06 17.58 14.97
CA ASP A 48 -4.20 18.13 16.31
C ASP A 48 -3.86 17.03 17.32
N PRO A 49 -2.71 17.09 18.03
CA PRO A 49 -2.29 16.05 18.96
C PRO A 49 -3.28 15.83 20.12
N ASP A 50 -4.08 16.83 20.47
CA ASP A 50 -5.06 16.74 21.57
C ASP A 50 -6.31 15.94 21.17
N LYS A 51 -6.53 15.74 19.86
CA LYS A 51 -7.65 14.94 19.33
C LYS A 51 -7.29 13.49 19.03
N VAL A 52 -6.09 13.05 19.38
CA VAL A 52 -5.60 11.70 19.10
C VAL A 52 -6.49 10.63 19.73
N ASP A 53 -6.97 10.87 20.95
CA ASP A 53 -7.84 9.93 21.65
C ASP A 53 -9.22 9.83 21.00
N VAL A 54 -9.74 10.94 20.48
CA VAL A 54 -10.99 10.96 19.69
C VAL A 54 -10.81 10.17 18.40
N TYR A 55 -9.69 10.38 17.69
CA TYR A 55 -9.33 9.57 16.54
C TYR A 55 -9.30 8.09 16.92
N HIS A 56 -8.60 7.73 18.00
CA HIS A 56 -8.44 6.33 18.38
C HIS A 56 -9.78 5.66 18.75
N ASN A 57 -10.61 6.34 19.56
CA ASN A 57 -11.91 5.83 20.00
C ASN A 57 -12.91 5.63 18.85
N ASN A 58 -12.77 6.37 17.74
CA ASN A 58 -13.61 6.20 16.56
C ASN A 58 -13.25 4.97 15.72
N TYR A 59 -12.04 4.42 15.87
CA TYR A 59 -11.50 3.39 14.97
C TYR A 59 -11.08 2.10 15.66
N PHE A 60 -10.87 2.14 16.98
CA PHE A 60 -10.49 1.01 17.78
C PHE A 60 -11.39 0.92 19.00
N ASP A 61 -12.17 -0.16 19.06
CA ASP A 61 -12.98 -0.50 20.22
C ASP A 61 -12.11 -0.87 21.44
N ASN A 62 -12.76 -1.18 22.56
CA ASN A 62 -12.15 -1.83 23.72
C ASN A 62 -11.75 -3.28 23.39
N PHE A 63 -10.69 -3.42 22.59
CA PHE A 63 -10.05 -4.69 22.26
C PHE A 63 -8.81 -4.89 23.13
N GLU A 64 -8.66 -6.08 23.69
CA GLU A 64 -7.57 -6.41 24.63
C GLU A 64 -6.28 -6.88 23.94
N GLY A 65 -6.36 -7.23 22.65
CA GLY A 65 -5.21 -7.62 21.83
C GLY A 65 -4.50 -6.44 21.16
N LEU A 66 -3.73 -6.73 20.12
CA LEU A 66 -2.94 -5.73 19.40
C LEU A 66 -3.79 -4.90 18.45
N LYS A 67 -3.63 -3.59 18.52
CA LYS A 67 -4.28 -2.62 17.64
C LYS A 67 -3.30 -2.18 16.59
N GLY A 68 -3.67 -2.27 15.32
CA GLY A 68 -2.79 -1.80 14.27
C GLY A 68 -3.51 -1.32 13.03
N LYS A 69 -2.69 -0.84 12.09
CA LYS A 69 -3.19 -0.16 10.90
C LYS A 69 -2.24 -0.35 9.72
N VAL A 70 -2.77 -0.30 8.51
CA VAL A 70 -1.98 -0.09 7.30
C VAL A 70 -2.17 1.36 6.86
N ALA A 71 -1.10 2.13 6.68
CA ALA A 71 -1.18 3.53 6.29
C ALA A 71 -0.14 3.83 5.22
N SER A 72 -0.34 3.28 4.02
CA SER A 72 0.71 3.25 2.98
C SER A 72 1.19 4.66 2.59
N ARG A 73 0.35 5.69 2.76
CA ARG A 73 0.68 7.09 2.46
C ARG A 73 1.57 7.78 3.48
N TYR A 74 1.70 7.20 4.67
CA TYR A 74 2.51 7.80 5.74
C TYR A 74 4.00 7.69 5.42
N PHE A 75 4.40 6.63 4.71
CA PHE A 75 5.79 6.30 4.44
C PHE A 75 6.64 7.45 3.89
N VAL A 76 6.08 8.28 3.00
CA VAL A 76 6.83 9.37 2.34
C VAL A 76 6.62 10.75 3.00
N ASN A 77 5.72 10.86 3.98
CA ASN A 77 5.34 12.14 4.55
C ASN A 77 6.32 12.55 5.67
N ASP A 78 6.91 13.74 5.54
CA ASP A 78 7.96 14.22 6.45
C ASP A 78 7.48 14.56 7.86
N LEU A 79 6.19 14.86 8.04
CA LEU A 79 5.63 15.22 9.35
C LEU A 79 5.22 14.00 10.18
N VAL A 80 5.01 12.85 9.53
CA VAL A 80 4.45 11.67 10.20
C VAL A 80 5.42 11.00 11.21
N PRO A 81 6.74 10.87 10.96
CA PRO A 81 7.65 10.22 11.91
C PRO A 81 7.56 10.80 13.33
N GLU A 82 7.74 12.11 13.47
CA GLU A 82 7.67 12.81 14.77
C GLU A 82 6.30 12.66 15.42
N ARG A 83 5.23 12.85 14.64
CA ARG A 83 3.84 12.73 15.14
C ARG A 83 3.54 11.32 15.66
N LEU A 84 4.05 10.28 15.01
CA LEU A 84 3.92 8.90 15.48
C LEU A 84 4.77 8.63 16.72
N TYR A 85 5.96 9.22 16.82
CA TYR A 85 6.81 9.06 17.99
C TYR A 85 6.18 9.69 19.24
N ASN A 86 5.72 10.94 19.12
CA ASN A 86 4.99 11.64 20.18
C ASN A 86 3.68 10.92 20.55
N TYR A 87 3.06 10.24 19.57
CA TYR A 87 1.90 9.40 19.80
C TYR A 87 2.25 8.15 20.61
N ASN A 88 3.19 7.32 20.15
CA ASN A 88 3.60 6.10 20.82
C ASN A 88 5.09 5.79 20.47
N PRO A 89 6.05 6.04 21.38
CA PRO A 89 7.46 5.77 21.12
C PRO A 89 7.78 4.27 21.00
N ASP A 90 6.92 3.40 21.57
CA ASP A 90 7.05 1.94 21.48
C ASP A 90 6.35 1.36 20.24
N LEU A 91 5.87 2.22 19.33
CA LEU A 91 5.14 1.79 18.14
C LEU A 91 6.03 0.90 17.25
N LYS A 92 5.51 -0.27 16.89
CA LYS A 92 6.14 -1.18 15.94
C LYS A 92 5.83 -0.76 14.50
N LEU A 93 6.86 -0.56 13.68
CA LEU A 93 6.79 -0.09 12.31
C LEU A 93 7.06 -1.24 11.33
N ILE A 94 6.08 -1.56 10.48
CA ILE A 94 6.20 -2.61 9.47
C ILE A 94 6.39 -1.95 8.10
N VAL A 95 7.44 -2.35 7.38
CA VAL A 95 7.78 -1.84 6.05
C VAL A 95 7.87 -3.00 5.08
N ILE A 96 6.84 -3.16 4.24
CA ILE A 96 6.80 -4.13 3.14
C ILE A 96 7.24 -3.47 1.83
N MET A 97 8.33 -3.95 1.24
CA MET A 97 8.94 -3.41 0.04
C MET A 97 8.73 -4.34 -1.16
N ARG A 98 9.05 -3.86 -2.35
CA ARG A 98 9.02 -4.61 -3.62
C ARG A 98 10.21 -4.12 -4.44
N GLU A 99 10.68 -4.85 -5.44
CA GLU A 99 11.70 -4.32 -6.34
C GLU A 99 11.33 -2.88 -6.80
N PRO A 100 12.22 -1.87 -6.57
CA PRO A 100 11.86 -0.45 -6.67
C PRO A 100 11.28 -0.02 -8.02
N VAL A 101 11.83 -0.56 -9.12
CA VAL A 101 11.39 -0.27 -10.50
C VAL A 101 10.02 -0.88 -10.74
N GLU A 102 9.82 -2.12 -10.32
CA GLU A 102 8.54 -2.82 -10.39
C GLU A 102 7.44 -2.15 -9.55
N ARG A 103 7.81 -1.63 -8.36
CA ARG A 103 6.91 -0.85 -7.50
C ARG A 103 6.53 0.48 -8.15
N ALA A 104 7.53 1.23 -8.65
CA ALA A 104 7.32 2.49 -9.36
C ALA A 104 6.40 2.29 -10.58
N PHE A 105 6.71 1.30 -11.42
CA PHE A 105 5.92 0.98 -12.60
C PHE A 105 4.48 0.57 -12.24
N SER A 106 4.30 -0.20 -11.17
CA SER A 106 2.96 -0.56 -10.68
C SER A 106 2.16 0.67 -10.24
N HIS A 107 2.79 1.65 -9.60
CA HIS A 107 2.11 2.88 -9.20
C HIS A 107 1.82 3.78 -10.42
N TYR A 108 2.76 3.90 -11.35
CA TYR A 108 2.56 4.63 -12.61
C TYR A 108 1.36 4.08 -13.38
N LYS A 109 1.26 2.75 -13.56
CA LYS A 109 0.08 2.13 -14.21
C LYS A 109 -1.22 2.42 -13.48
N MET A 110 -1.19 2.46 -12.14
CA MET A 110 -2.37 2.84 -11.36
C MET A 110 -2.77 4.30 -11.62
N ILE A 111 -1.83 5.24 -11.67
CA ILE A 111 -2.11 6.66 -11.93
C ILE A 111 -2.62 6.84 -13.36
N LYS A 112 -1.95 6.26 -14.37
CA LYS A 112 -2.40 6.30 -15.77
C LYS A 112 -3.84 5.82 -15.95
N ARG A 113 -4.26 4.83 -15.16
CA ARG A 113 -5.64 4.32 -15.15
C ARG A 113 -6.62 5.21 -14.37
N ILE A 114 -6.18 5.87 -13.30
CA ILE A 114 -7.09 6.58 -12.39
C ILE A 114 -7.25 8.04 -12.78
N ASP A 115 -6.17 8.68 -13.17
CA ASP A 115 -6.03 10.13 -13.30
C ASP A 115 -5.84 10.57 -14.78
N GLU A 116 -5.92 9.65 -15.75
CA GLU A 116 -5.80 9.90 -17.21
C GLU A 116 -4.64 10.84 -17.59
N ILE A 117 -3.43 10.53 -17.13
CA ILE A 117 -2.23 11.32 -17.42
C ILE A 117 -1.63 11.00 -18.79
N SER A 118 -1.07 12.02 -19.45
CA SER A 118 -0.33 11.90 -20.73
C SER A 118 1.17 11.60 -20.56
N LEU A 119 1.68 11.65 -19.33
CA LEU A 119 3.09 11.43 -19.01
C LEU A 119 3.49 9.96 -19.23
N THR A 120 4.69 9.75 -19.77
CA THR A 120 5.36 8.46 -19.81
C THR A 120 6.04 8.13 -18.49
N LEU A 121 6.48 6.88 -18.30
CA LEU A 121 7.28 6.52 -17.11
C LEU A 121 8.62 7.28 -17.10
N ASP A 122 9.25 7.46 -18.27
CA ASP A 122 10.47 8.26 -18.41
C ASP A 122 10.26 9.71 -17.95
N ASP A 123 9.13 10.32 -18.32
CA ASP A 123 8.79 11.68 -17.89
C ASP A 123 8.75 11.78 -16.37
N VAL A 124 8.04 10.85 -15.71
CA VAL A 124 7.87 10.87 -14.26
C VAL A 124 9.18 10.57 -13.52
N LEU A 125 10.03 9.70 -14.06
CA LEU A 125 11.27 9.27 -13.40
C LEU A 125 12.46 10.20 -13.61
N TYR A 126 12.54 10.91 -14.75
CA TYR A 126 13.73 11.72 -15.09
C TYR A 126 13.47 13.22 -15.24
N LYS A 127 12.25 13.67 -15.55
CA LYS A 127 12.00 15.12 -15.70
C LYS A 127 11.84 15.80 -14.35
N GLU A 128 12.27 17.05 -14.29
CA GLU A 128 11.95 17.96 -13.20
C GLU A 128 10.89 18.97 -13.64
N SER A 129 10.04 19.39 -12.70
CA SER A 129 9.01 20.41 -12.92
C SER A 129 8.69 21.10 -11.60
N SER A 130 8.37 22.39 -11.64
CA SER A 130 7.83 23.12 -10.49
C SER A 130 6.33 22.89 -10.29
N GLU A 131 5.65 22.23 -11.23
CA GLU A 131 4.21 22.00 -11.17
C GLU A 131 3.84 21.06 -10.01
N LYS A 132 2.97 21.54 -9.10
CA LYS A 132 2.52 20.78 -7.93
C LYS A 132 1.87 19.44 -8.31
N SER A 133 1.12 19.40 -9.42
CA SER A 133 0.46 18.18 -9.90
C SER A 133 1.49 17.11 -10.33
N PHE A 134 2.51 17.52 -11.08
CA PHE A 134 3.61 16.67 -11.52
C PHE A 134 4.39 16.14 -10.33
N ASN A 135 4.76 17.00 -9.38
CA ASN A 135 5.52 16.61 -8.20
C ASN A 135 4.78 15.60 -7.33
N LYS A 136 3.44 15.73 -7.21
CA LYS A 136 2.61 14.73 -6.53
C LYS A 136 2.63 13.36 -7.23
N ILE A 137 2.66 13.34 -8.57
CA ILE A 137 2.79 12.08 -9.33
C ILE A 137 4.19 11.50 -9.15
N LYS A 138 5.23 12.34 -9.24
CA LYS A 138 6.63 11.93 -9.06
C LYS A 138 6.89 11.38 -7.67
N GLU A 139 6.40 12.01 -6.60
CA GLU A 139 6.50 11.47 -5.23
C GLU A 139 5.81 10.09 -5.11
N ARG A 140 4.64 9.93 -5.73
CA ARG A 140 3.90 8.66 -5.73
C ARG A 140 4.67 7.56 -6.47
N VAL A 141 5.27 7.86 -7.63
CA VAL A 141 5.94 6.87 -8.50
C VAL A 141 7.41 6.66 -8.12
N LEU A 142 8.18 7.72 -7.97
CA LEU A 142 9.61 7.68 -7.63
C LEU A 142 9.82 7.74 -6.12
N GLY A 143 9.22 8.72 -5.43
CA GLY A 143 9.47 8.96 -3.99
C GLY A 143 9.17 7.75 -3.11
N ASN A 144 8.05 7.07 -3.35
CA ASN A 144 7.66 5.84 -2.61
C ASN A 144 8.54 4.60 -2.94
N SER A 145 9.45 4.69 -3.92
CA SER A 145 10.45 3.66 -4.24
C SER A 145 11.83 3.95 -3.64
N LEU A 146 12.06 5.14 -3.06
CA LEU A 146 13.29 5.49 -2.34
C LEU A 146 13.18 5.03 -0.89
N TYR A 147 13.34 3.73 -0.67
CA TYR A 147 13.07 3.08 0.60
C TYR A 147 13.97 3.57 1.73
N TYR A 148 15.30 3.57 1.55
CA TYR A 148 16.21 3.99 2.61
C TYR A 148 15.99 5.46 2.98
N SER A 149 15.83 6.32 1.97
CA SER A 149 15.58 7.75 2.16
C SER A 149 14.33 8.01 3.01
N ASN A 150 13.28 7.21 2.85
CA ASN A 150 12.07 7.33 3.66
C ASN A 150 12.23 6.67 5.03
N ILE A 151 12.81 5.47 5.11
CA ILE A 151 13.05 4.75 6.38
C ILE A 151 13.95 5.58 7.31
N LYS A 152 14.98 6.24 6.77
CA LYS A 152 15.91 7.08 7.54
C LYS A 152 15.19 8.15 8.35
N LYS A 153 14.16 8.79 7.79
CA LYS A 153 13.35 9.80 8.49
C LYS A 153 12.65 9.24 9.73
N TYR A 154 12.29 7.96 9.70
CA TYR A 154 11.72 7.27 10.86
C TYR A 154 12.79 6.81 11.84
N LEU A 155 13.98 6.43 11.35
CA LEU A 155 15.12 6.06 12.20
C LEU A 155 15.66 7.22 13.05
N ASP A 156 15.41 8.47 12.64
CA ASP A 156 15.71 9.65 13.46
C ASP A 156 14.88 9.71 14.76
N PHE A 157 13.77 8.96 14.85
CA PHE A 157 12.88 8.92 16.01
C PHE A 157 12.75 7.54 16.66
N PHE A 158 12.74 6.47 15.85
CA PHE A 158 12.53 5.10 16.30
C PHE A 158 13.80 4.28 16.17
N PRO A 159 14.16 3.48 17.18
CA PRO A 159 15.32 2.61 17.07
C PRO A 159 15.02 1.45 16.10
N ILE A 160 16.05 0.82 15.53
CA ILE A 160 15.91 -0.18 14.45
C ILE A 160 15.08 -1.41 14.90
N GLU A 161 15.06 -1.72 16.18
CA GLU A 161 14.29 -2.80 16.82
C GLU A 161 12.77 -2.55 16.80
N ASN A 162 12.35 -1.32 16.50
CA ASN A 162 10.95 -1.00 16.23
C ASN A 162 10.56 -1.33 14.79
N PHE A 163 11.48 -1.73 13.92
CA PHE A 163 11.19 -2.01 12.52
C PHE A 163 11.11 -3.50 12.21
N HIS A 164 10.15 -3.85 11.37
CA HIS A 164 10.10 -5.14 10.69
C HIS A 164 10.03 -4.92 9.18
N PHE A 165 11.06 -5.39 8.48
CA PHE A 165 11.16 -5.30 7.04
C PHE A 165 10.67 -6.58 6.38
N MET A 166 9.83 -6.42 5.35
CA MET A 166 9.30 -7.52 4.55
C MET A 166 9.50 -7.20 3.06
N PHE A 167 9.55 -8.23 2.23
CA PHE A 167 9.64 -8.09 0.78
C PHE A 167 8.46 -8.81 0.12
N LEU A 168 7.83 -8.16 -0.86
CA LEU A 168 6.67 -8.70 -1.55
C LEU A 168 7.01 -10.03 -2.24
N GLU A 169 8.19 -10.11 -2.85
CA GLU A 169 8.68 -11.30 -3.53
C GLU A 169 8.77 -12.50 -2.57
N GLU A 170 9.23 -12.27 -1.35
CA GLU A 170 9.32 -13.31 -0.30
C GLU A 170 7.94 -13.66 0.24
N LEU A 171 7.07 -12.67 0.47
CA LEU A 171 5.69 -12.89 0.90
C LEU A 171 4.89 -13.68 -0.13
N GLU A 172 5.13 -13.46 -1.42
CA GLU A 172 4.49 -14.22 -2.49
C GLU A 172 5.05 -15.65 -2.60
N ALA A 173 6.35 -15.84 -2.34
CA ALA A 173 7.01 -17.14 -2.41
C ALA A 173 6.67 -18.03 -1.21
N ASN A 174 6.65 -17.47 0.00
CA ASN A 174 6.41 -18.21 1.24
C ASN A 174 5.59 -17.38 2.25
N PRO A 175 4.29 -17.19 2.01
CA PRO A 175 3.46 -16.31 2.83
C PRO A 175 3.35 -16.75 4.29
N HIS A 176 3.36 -18.05 4.56
CA HIS A 176 3.33 -18.56 5.93
C HIS A 176 4.58 -18.15 6.70
N PHE A 177 5.77 -18.42 6.15
CA PHE A 177 7.03 -18.09 6.80
C PHE A 177 7.18 -16.57 7.04
N GLU A 178 6.84 -15.74 6.06
CA GLU A 178 6.91 -14.28 6.23
C GLU A 178 5.93 -13.78 7.30
N MET A 179 4.73 -14.34 7.37
CA MET A 179 3.75 -13.98 8.40
C MET A 179 4.15 -14.49 9.79
N GLU A 180 4.80 -15.64 9.91
CA GLU A 180 5.33 -16.12 11.19
C GLU A 180 6.41 -15.19 11.75
N LYS A 181 7.33 -14.71 10.90
CA LYS A 181 8.32 -13.70 11.28
C LYS A 181 7.65 -12.42 11.78
N LEU A 182 6.61 -11.95 11.08
CA LEU A 182 5.87 -10.76 11.49
C LEU A 182 5.12 -11.00 12.82
N TYR A 183 4.46 -12.14 13.00
CA TYR A 183 3.76 -12.47 14.24
C TYR A 183 4.72 -12.57 15.42
N SER A 184 5.89 -13.17 15.23
CA SER A 184 6.94 -13.20 16.24
C SER A 184 7.39 -11.79 16.62
N PHE A 185 7.62 -10.92 15.64
CA PHE A 185 7.99 -9.53 15.89
C PHE A 185 6.91 -8.74 16.66
N LEU A 186 5.63 -9.03 16.39
CA LEU A 186 4.49 -8.42 17.08
C LEU A 186 4.14 -9.11 18.42
N ASN A 187 4.82 -10.20 18.78
CA ASN A 187 4.47 -11.07 19.92
C ASN A 187 3.04 -11.64 19.86
N ILE A 188 2.60 -12.02 18.66
CA ILE A 188 1.32 -12.71 18.42
C ILE A 188 1.53 -14.22 18.49
N ASN A 189 0.60 -14.96 19.09
CA ASN A 189 0.68 -16.41 19.10
C ASN A 189 0.35 -16.97 17.70
N SER A 190 1.36 -17.52 17.02
CA SER A 190 1.28 -18.06 15.64
C SER A 190 0.31 -19.24 15.43
N ARG A 191 -0.43 -19.68 16.47
CA ARG A 191 -1.40 -20.79 16.39
C ARG A 191 -2.68 -20.42 15.64
N SER A 192 -2.85 -19.17 15.26
CA SER A 192 -4.02 -18.65 14.55
C SER A 192 -4.03 -19.17 13.10
N LYS A 193 -5.04 -19.97 12.75
CA LYS A 193 -5.26 -20.58 11.42
C LYS A 193 -5.72 -19.53 10.38
N VAL A 194 -4.97 -18.46 10.18
CA VAL A 194 -5.27 -17.49 9.13
C VAL A 194 -4.86 -18.08 7.78
N ASP A 195 -5.79 -18.12 6.83
CA ASP A 195 -5.50 -18.48 5.44
C ASP A 195 -4.75 -17.33 4.77
N VAL A 196 -3.41 -17.38 4.87
CA VAL A 196 -2.48 -16.40 4.27
C VAL A 196 -2.12 -16.76 2.82
N THR A 197 -2.75 -17.79 2.24
CA THR A 197 -2.50 -18.20 0.85
C THR A 197 -3.36 -17.45 -0.15
N LYS A 198 -4.46 -16.83 0.30
CA LYS A 198 -5.34 -16.01 -0.55
C LYS A 198 -4.65 -14.73 -0.99
N LYS A 199 -4.25 -14.70 -2.26
CA LYS A 199 -3.73 -13.49 -2.91
C LYS A 199 -4.81 -12.42 -2.99
N HIS A 200 -4.66 -11.36 -2.20
CA HIS A 200 -5.44 -10.12 -2.32
C HIS A 200 -4.75 -9.06 -3.21
N PHE A 201 -3.67 -9.44 -3.91
CA PHE A 201 -2.80 -8.55 -4.70
C PHE A 201 -3.42 -8.01 -5.99
N GLU A 202 -4.53 -8.58 -6.43
CA GLU A 202 -5.24 -8.05 -7.58
C GLU A 202 -6.15 -6.91 -7.10
N SER A 203 -5.75 -5.69 -7.44
CA SER A 203 -6.77 -4.69 -7.70
C SER A 203 -7.68 -5.30 -8.74
N LYS A 204 -8.86 -5.79 -8.34
CA LYS A 204 -9.95 -6.06 -9.27
C LYS A 204 -10.04 -4.79 -10.10
N ASP A 205 -9.60 -4.82 -11.36
CA ASP A 205 -9.42 -3.64 -12.22
C ASP A 205 -10.76 -2.93 -12.48
N GLY A 206 -11.29 -2.23 -11.48
CA GLY A 206 -12.68 -1.80 -11.42
C GLY A 206 -12.98 -0.58 -12.26
N LYS A 207 -12.48 -0.52 -13.50
CA LYS A 207 -12.68 0.64 -14.39
C LYS A 207 -13.01 0.33 -15.85
N PHE A 208 -13.29 -0.92 -16.25
CA PHE A 208 -13.93 -1.10 -17.56
C PHE A 208 -15.39 -0.61 -17.57
N PHE A 209 -16.04 -0.52 -16.40
CA PHE A 209 -17.41 0.01 -16.29
C PHE A 209 -17.52 1.53 -16.50
N ASN A 210 -16.44 2.30 -16.28
CA ASN A 210 -16.40 3.71 -16.69
C ASN A 210 -16.33 3.88 -18.21
N ARG A 211 -16.05 2.81 -19.00
CA ARG A 211 -16.13 2.84 -20.48
C ARG A 211 -17.44 2.29 -21.05
N LEU A 212 -18.11 1.35 -20.37
CA LEU A 212 -19.39 0.80 -20.86
C LEU A 212 -20.62 1.60 -20.44
N VAL A 213 -20.65 2.24 -19.26
CA VAL A 213 -21.77 3.12 -18.88
C VAL A 213 -21.95 4.27 -19.88
N PRO A 214 -20.89 4.94 -20.37
CA PRO A 214 -21.01 5.92 -21.45
C PRO A 214 -21.45 5.33 -22.79
N VAL A 215 -21.23 4.04 -23.05
CA VAL A 215 -21.63 3.38 -24.31
C VAL A 215 -23.10 2.93 -24.24
N LEU A 216 -23.53 2.39 -23.11
CA LEU A 216 -24.94 2.05 -22.87
C LEU A 216 -25.81 3.31 -22.72
N SER A 217 -25.26 4.40 -22.17
CA SER A 217 -25.94 5.70 -22.12
C SER A 217 -25.97 6.43 -23.46
N LYS A 218 -25.22 5.98 -24.47
CA LYS A 218 -25.32 6.50 -25.85
C LYS A 218 -26.50 5.88 -26.62
N PHE A 219 -27.02 4.73 -26.17
CA PHE A 219 -28.20 4.07 -26.73
C PHE A 219 -29.39 4.17 -25.76
N LYS A 220 -30.28 5.14 -26.02
CA LYS A 220 -31.49 5.41 -25.22
C LYS A 220 -32.27 4.17 -24.72
N PRO A 221 -32.58 3.14 -25.56
CA PRO A 221 -33.34 1.98 -25.08
C PRO A 221 -32.60 1.17 -24.01
N LEU A 222 -31.27 1.01 -24.13
CA LEU A 222 -30.46 0.28 -23.15
C LEU A 222 -30.30 1.06 -21.85
N GLN A 223 -30.27 2.39 -21.91
CA GLN A 223 -30.24 3.26 -20.75
C GLN A 223 -31.54 3.17 -19.93
N LEU A 224 -32.70 3.11 -20.58
CA LEU A 224 -33.99 2.93 -19.92
C LEU A 224 -34.06 1.58 -19.21
N ILE A 225 -33.65 0.50 -19.89
CA ILE A 225 -33.59 -0.85 -19.30
C ILE A 225 -32.64 -0.87 -18.10
N TRP A 226 -31.46 -0.25 -18.22
CA TRP A 226 -30.51 -0.15 -17.11
C TRP A 226 -31.11 0.59 -15.93
N ASN A 227 -31.77 1.72 -16.17
CA ASN A 227 -32.34 2.56 -15.11
C ASN A 227 -33.46 1.86 -14.35
N SER A 228 -34.23 0.99 -15.00
CA SER A 228 -35.30 0.18 -14.40
C SER A 228 -34.81 -0.89 -13.41
N PHE A 229 -33.53 -1.26 -13.40
CA PHE A 229 -33.04 -2.24 -12.44
C PHE A 229 -32.90 -1.66 -11.01
N PRO A 230 -33.35 -2.40 -9.97
CA PRO A 230 -33.10 -2.06 -8.58
C PRO A 230 -31.61 -1.95 -8.24
N LYS A 231 -31.25 -1.10 -7.27
CA LYS A 231 -29.86 -0.87 -6.85
C LYS A 231 -29.12 -2.18 -6.52
N LYS A 232 -29.79 -3.13 -5.83
CA LYS A 232 -29.22 -4.45 -5.48
C LYS A 232 -28.91 -5.30 -6.71
N THR A 233 -29.74 -5.26 -7.75
CA THR A 233 -29.56 -6.02 -9.00
C THR A 233 -28.43 -5.43 -9.83
N LYS A 234 -28.36 -4.11 -9.94
CA LYS A 234 -27.22 -3.39 -10.53
C LYS A 234 -25.92 -3.84 -9.85
N THR A 235 -25.87 -3.85 -8.51
CA THR A 235 -24.70 -4.30 -7.76
C THR A 235 -24.33 -5.77 -8.04
N LYS A 236 -25.29 -6.68 -8.16
CA LYS A 236 -25.03 -8.09 -8.49
C LYS A 236 -24.51 -8.29 -9.91
N ILE A 237 -25.11 -7.62 -10.90
CA ILE A 237 -24.65 -7.65 -12.31
C ILE A 237 -23.23 -7.07 -12.41
N LEU A 238 -22.98 -5.95 -11.71
CA LEU A 238 -21.66 -5.34 -11.61
C LEU A 238 -20.64 -6.27 -10.97
N HIS A 239 -21.03 -6.99 -9.92
CA HIS A 239 -20.17 -7.96 -9.26
C HIS A 239 -19.82 -9.11 -10.22
N PHE A 240 -20.82 -9.73 -10.84
CA PHE A 240 -20.66 -10.86 -11.77
C PHE A 240 -19.78 -10.50 -12.99
N TYR A 241 -19.99 -9.34 -13.61
CA TYR A 241 -19.15 -8.88 -14.73
C TYR A 241 -17.70 -8.67 -14.30
N ASN A 242 -17.49 -7.99 -13.16
CA ASN A 242 -16.16 -7.70 -12.64
C ASN A 242 -15.38 -8.95 -12.23
N THR A 243 -16.08 -10.02 -11.85
CA THR A 243 -15.45 -11.30 -11.46
C THR A 243 -15.22 -12.22 -12.65
N ASN A 244 -16.09 -12.21 -13.68
CA ASN A 244 -16.10 -13.27 -14.71
C ASN A 244 -15.65 -12.83 -16.12
N ILE A 245 -15.73 -11.53 -16.47
CA ILE A 245 -15.40 -11.06 -17.84
C ILE A 245 -14.01 -10.39 -17.93
N LYS A 246 -13.47 -9.91 -16.79
CA LYS A 246 -12.16 -9.26 -16.72
C LYS A 246 -10.96 -10.18 -17.02
N THR A 247 -11.16 -11.49 -16.93
CA THR A 247 -10.12 -12.51 -17.10
C THR A 247 -9.79 -12.83 -18.55
N LEU A 248 -10.57 -12.34 -19.52
CA LEU A 248 -10.37 -12.58 -20.95
C LEU A 248 -9.72 -11.36 -21.62
N GLY A 249 -8.38 -11.33 -21.70
CA GLY A 249 -7.74 -10.75 -22.89
C GLY A 249 -6.85 -9.49 -22.79
N THR A 250 -6.35 -9.07 -21.62
CA THR A 250 -5.28 -8.04 -21.59
C THR A 250 -3.93 -8.66 -21.24
N LYS A 251 -2.99 -8.61 -22.19
CA LYS A 251 -1.59 -8.99 -21.94
C LYS A 251 -1.05 -8.05 -20.86
N LYS A 252 -0.58 -8.60 -19.74
CA LYS A 252 -0.05 -7.83 -18.62
C LYS A 252 1.14 -7.01 -19.13
N GLU A 253 1.00 -5.69 -19.19
CA GLU A 253 2.08 -4.78 -19.58
C GLU A 253 3.24 -4.92 -18.59
N THR A 254 4.43 -5.26 -19.11
CA THR A 254 5.67 -5.52 -18.35
C THR A 254 6.82 -4.72 -18.95
N LEU A 255 7.72 -4.23 -18.11
CA LEU A 255 8.96 -3.59 -18.56
C LEU A 255 9.91 -4.62 -19.19
N SER A 256 10.57 -4.23 -20.27
CA SER A 256 11.68 -4.98 -20.86
C SER A 256 12.90 -5.00 -19.94
N ILE A 257 13.84 -5.92 -20.23
CA ILE A 257 15.09 -6.05 -19.48
C ILE A 257 15.93 -4.77 -19.57
N SER A 258 15.97 -4.12 -20.74
CA SER A 258 16.71 -2.87 -20.96
C SER A 258 16.11 -1.71 -20.17
N GLU A 259 14.77 -1.59 -20.15
CA GLU A 259 14.07 -0.59 -19.33
C GLU A 259 14.33 -0.80 -17.84
N LYS A 260 14.24 -2.04 -17.34
CA LYS A 260 14.58 -2.35 -15.94
C LYS A 260 16.01 -1.95 -15.61
N LYS A 261 16.98 -2.36 -16.43
CA LYS A 261 18.40 -2.00 -16.25
C LYS A 261 18.61 -0.48 -16.26
N LYS A 262 17.90 0.25 -17.13
CA LYS A 262 17.92 1.72 -17.18
C LYS A 262 17.41 2.32 -15.87
N TYR A 263 16.22 1.93 -15.42
CA TYR A 263 15.58 2.53 -14.24
C TYR A 263 16.22 2.14 -12.90
N ARG A 264 16.85 0.96 -12.81
CA ARG A 264 17.57 0.52 -11.60
C ARG A 264 18.62 1.52 -11.15
N LYS A 265 19.30 2.18 -12.09
CA LYS A 265 20.31 3.21 -11.82
C LYS A 265 19.79 4.35 -10.93
N ILE A 266 18.50 4.68 -11.00
CA ILE A 266 17.86 5.72 -10.18
C ILE A 266 17.89 5.33 -8.70
N PHE A 267 17.69 4.04 -8.40
CA PHE A 267 17.51 3.54 -7.04
C PHE A 267 18.79 2.95 -6.44
N SER A 268 19.84 2.71 -7.24
CA SER A 268 21.07 2.01 -6.80
C SER A 268 21.67 2.52 -5.49
N ASN A 269 21.82 3.84 -5.33
CA ASN A 269 22.41 4.40 -4.11
C ASN A 269 21.50 4.21 -2.89
N ASP A 270 20.19 4.37 -3.06
CA ASP A 270 19.20 4.21 -2.00
C ASP A 270 19.14 2.74 -1.56
N ILE A 271 19.17 1.80 -2.50
CA ILE A 271 19.14 0.35 -2.21
C ILE A 271 20.46 -0.13 -1.61
N SER A 272 21.60 0.40 -2.05
CA SER A 272 22.89 0.13 -1.41
C SER A 272 22.89 0.58 0.04
N SER A 273 22.29 1.74 0.34
CA SER A 273 22.14 2.24 1.72
C SER A 273 21.16 1.39 2.53
N LEU A 274 20.05 0.95 1.92
CA LEU A 274 19.09 0.03 2.53
C LEU A 274 19.74 -1.29 2.94
N ASN A 275 20.65 -1.81 2.11
CA ASN A 275 21.31 -3.09 2.35
C ASN A 275 22.18 -3.10 3.62
N ASN A 276 22.56 -1.91 4.14
CA ASN A 276 23.28 -1.77 5.40
C ASN A 276 22.39 -1.98 6.63
N ILE A 277 21.05 -1.89 6.49
CA ILE A 277 20.10 -2.06 7.61
C ILE A 277 19.23 -3.30 7.47
N VAL A 278 19.04 -3.81 6.24
CA VAL A 278 18.31 -5.06 5.98
C VAL A 278 18.85 -5.73 4.72
N SER A 279 19.05 -7.05 4.77
CA SER A 279 19.47 -7.81 3.58
C SER A 279 18.39 -7.77 2.50
N VAL A 280 18.64 -7.04 1.41
CA VAL A 280 17.68 -6.94 0.30
C VAL A 280 17.79 -8.15 -0.65
N PRO A 281 16.67 -8.68 -1.18
CA PRO A 281 16.69 -9.86 -2.05
C PRO A 281 17.03 -9.53 -3.53
N TRP A 282 17.10 -8.25 -3.90
CA TRP A 282 17.27 -7.81 -5.29
C TRP A 282 18.74 -7.80 -5.70
N LYS A 283 19.24 -8.97 -6.10
CA LYS A 283 20.65 -9.18 -6.48
C LYS A 283 21.15 -8.23 -7.57
N GLU A 284 20.26 -7.69 -8.40
CA GLU A 284 20.64 -6.80 -9.51
C GLU A 284 21.06 -5.40 -9.07
N TYR A 285 20.97 -5.09 -7.77
CA TYR A 285 21.52 -3.88 -7.15
C TYR A 285 22.84 -4.12 -6.43
N ASN A 286 23.25 -5.38 -6.28
CA ASN A 286 24.53 -5.76 -5.68
C ASN A 286 25.56 -5.82 -6.81
N GLY A 287 26.33 -4.73 -6.96
CA GLY A 287 27.54 -4.55 -7.78
C GLY A 287 27.78 -5.55 -8.92
#